data_AF-A0A7K1JWE7-F1
#
_entry.id   AF-A0A7K1JWE7-F1
#
_cell.length_a   1.000
_cell.length_b   1.000
_cell.length_c   1.000
_cell.angle_alpha   90.00
_cell.angle_beta   90.00
_cell.angle_gamma   90.00
#
_symmetry.space_group_name_H-M   'P 1'
#
loop_
_entity.id
_entity.type
_entity.pdbx_description
1 polymer ?
#
loop_
_entity_poly.entity_id
_entity_poly.type
_entity_poly.pdbx_seq_one_letter_code
_entity_poly.pdbx_strand_id
1 'polypeptide(L)'
;MLFWGWGGRSNQLELSPTQMLAFAYRYFHLFFIFTVTFGGSYSIHTWTEHGWAAAPIAKEQAEQILAGRSLQPNPWRRFSLYGFLGAIALLIAVNSLRHGA
;
A
#
# COMPACT_ATOMS: atom_id res chain seq x y z
N MET A 1 -1.31 -21.06 12.54
CA MET A 1 -1.61 -19.61 12.48
C MET A 1 -0.41 -18.92 11.88
N LEU A 2 -0.52 -18.36 10.67
CA LEU A 2 0.60 -17.69 10.03
C LEU A 2 0.78 -16.31 10.65
N PHE A 3 1.86 -16.14 11.42
CA PHE A 3 2.22 -14.89 12.09
C PHE A 3 2.75 -13.84 11.10
N TRP A 4 3.01 -14.20 9.84
CA TRP A 4 3.38 -13.28 8.77
C TRP A 4 2.89 -13.78 7.41
N GLY A 5 2.82 -12.89 6.43
CA GLY A 5 2.35 -13.25 5.09
C GLY A 5 2.56 -12.17 4.04
N TRP A 6 2.56 -12.59 2.78
CA TRP A 6 2.54 -11.73 1.60
C TRP A 6 1.13 -11.66 1.03
N GLY A 7 0.75 -10.52 0.47
CA GLY A 7 -0.54 -10.36 -0.19
C GLY A 7 -0.53 -9.28 -1.27
N GLY A 8 -1.62 -9.24 -2.03
CA GLY A 8 -1.91 -8.20 -2.99
C GLY A 8 -3.31 -7.63 -2.73
N ARG A 9 -3.48 -6.33 -2.93
CA ARG A 9 -4.78 -5.67 -2.80
C ARG A 9 -4.89 -4.54 -3.81
N SER A 10 -6.12 -4.19 -4.15
CA SER A 10 -6.43 -3.03 -4.99
C SER A 10 -7.41 -2.11 -4.26
N ASN A 11 -7.15 -0.81 -4.33
CA ASN A 11 -8.10 0.23 -3.94
C ASN A 11 -8.69 0.82 -5.22
N GLN A 12 -10.00 1.05 -5.24
CA GLN A 12 -10.73 1.48 -6.43
C GLN A 12 -11.49 2.76 -6.16
N LEU A 13 -11.60 3.60 -7.18
CA LEU A 13 -12.41 4.81 -7.20
C LEU A 13 -13.24 4.80 -8.47
N GLU A 14 -14.55 4.88 -8.34
CA GLU A 14 -15.45 5.04 -9.48
C GLU A 14 -15.28 6.45 -10.07
N LEU A 15 -15.04 6.53 -11.38
CA LEU A 15 -14.94 7.78 -12.14
C LEU A 15 -16.25 8.07 -12.87
N SER A 16 -16.88 7.02 -13.40
CA SER A 16 -18.17 7.04 -14.07
C SER A 16 -18.81 5.64 -13.98
N PRO A 17 -20.09 5.46 -14.38
CA PRO A 17 -20.75 4.15 -14.35
C PRO A 17 -20.03 3.05 -15.15
N THR A 18 -19.15 3.43 -16.08
CA THR A 18 -18.40 2.50 -16.93
C THR A 18 -16.89 2.59 -16.70
N GLN A 19 -16.39 3.44 -15.80
CA GLN A 19 -14.96 3.60 -15.57
C GLN A 19 -14.60 3.68 -14.09
N MET A 20 -13.55 2.96 -13.71
CA MET A 20 -12.94 3.05 -12.38
C MET A 20 -11.43 3.23 -12.49
N LEU A 21 -10.89 4.03 -11.59
CA LEU A 21 -9.46 4.10 -11.33
C LEU A 21 -9.11 3.08 -10.24
N ALA A 22 -8.10 2.25 -10.49
CA ALA A 22 -7.60 1.28 -9.52
C ALA A 22 -6.15 1.57 -9.17
N PHE A 23 -5.79 1.31 -7.91
CA PHE A 23 -4.43 1.29 -7.41
C PHE A 23 -4.15 -0.08 -6.81
N ALA A 24 -3.41 -0.90 -7.54
CA ALA A 24 -2.97 -2.21 -7.09
C ALA A 24 -1.63 -2.11 -6.37
N TYR A 25 -1.46 -2.83 -5.26
CA TYR A 25 -0.23 -2.86 -4.48
C TYR A 25 -0.01 -4.22 -3.84
N ARG A 26 1.24 -4.51 -3.50
CA ARG A 26 1.64 -5.68 -2.73
C ARG A 26 1.95 -5.27 -1.30
N TYR A 27 1.86 -6.22 -0.39
CA TYR A 27 2.20 -5.98 1.00
C TYR A 27 2.78 -7.22 1.66
N PHE A 28 3.56 -6.98 2.70
CA PHE A 28 3.96 -7.97 3.69
C PHE A 28 3.42 -7.54 5.05
N HIS A 29 2.93 -8.49 5.84
CA HIS A 29 2.45 -8.22 7.19
C HIS A 29 3.06 -9.16 8.23
N LEU A 30 3.14 -8.67 9.45
CA LEU A 30 3.47 -9.39 10.68
C LEU A 30 2.30 -9.22 11.67
N PHE A 31 1.86 -10.33 12.28
CA PHE A 31 0.70 -10.44 13.16
C PHE A 31 -0.53 -9.70 12.65
N PHE A 32 -0.77 -9.68 11.32
CA PHE A 32 -1.83 -8.91 10.63
C PHE A 32 -1.92 -7.39 10.93
N ILE A 33 -1.11 -6.86 11.85
CA ILE A 33 -1.16 -5.48 12.38
C ILE A 33 -0.07 -4.63 11.71
N PHE A 34 1.16 -5.13 11.71
CA PHE A 34 2.31 -4.42 11.17
C PHE A 34 2.47 -4.78 9.71
N THR A 35 2.36 -3.78 8.84
CA THR A 35 2.37 -3.98 7.39
C THR A 35 3.40 -3.05 6.74
N VAL A 36 3.99 -3.52 5.65
CA VAL A 36 4.68 -2.70 4.67
C VAL A 36 4.05 -2.94 3.30
N THR A 37 3.80 -1.87 2.55
CA THR A 37 3.24 -1.94 1.19
C THR A 37 4.26 -1.47 0.17
N PHE A 38 4.32 -2.11 -1.00
CA PHE A 38 5.28 -1.80 -2.06
C PHE A 38 4.74 -2.19 -3.45
N GLY A 39 5.44 -1.76 -4.51
CA GLY A 39 5.12 -2.13 -5.90
C GLY A 39 3.76 -1.63 -6.38
N GLY A 40 3.37 -0.41 -5.99
CA GLY A 40 2.07 0.15 -6.34
C GLY A 40 2.00 0.63 -7.80
N SER A 41 0.88 0.35 -8.48
CA SER A 41 0.63 0.78 -9.86
C SER A 41 -0.82 1.21 -10.08
N TYR A 42 -1.03 2.20 -10.95
CA TYR A 42 -2.35 2.68 -11.33
C TYR A 42 -2.82 2.07 -12.65
N SER A 43 -4.13 1.79 -12.73
CA SER A 43 -4.80 1.37 -13.95
C SER A 43 -6.21 1.95 -14.03
N ILE A 44 -6.66 2.29 -15.24
CA ILE A 44 -8.06 2.58 -15.51
C ILE A 44 -8.71 1.30 -15.98
N HIS A 45 -9.81 0.93 -15.35
CA HIS A 45 -10.67 -0.14 -15.83
C HIS A 45 -11.89 0.48 -16.49
N THR A 46 -12.17 0.07 -17.73
CA THR A 46 -13.32 0.52 -18.50
C THR A 46 -14.21 -0.68 -18.80
N TRP A 47 -15.51 -0.53 -18.54
CA TRP A 47 -16.53 -1.52 -18.89
C TRP A 47 -16.80 -1.45 -20.39
N THR A 48 -16.58 -2.56 -21.08
CA THR A 48 -16.80 -2.71 -22.53
C THR A 48 -17.84 -3.80 -22.77
N GLU A 49 -18.28 -3.94 -24.02
CA GLU A 49 -19.20 -5.02 -24.43
C GLU A 49 -18.63 -6.44 -24.15
N HIS A 50 -17.30 -6.57 -24.04
CA HIS A 50 -16.60 -7.81 -23.73
C HIS A 50 -16.21 -7.93 -22.23
N GLY A 51 -16.63 -6.99 -21.39
CA GLY A 51 -16.32 -6.95 -19.96
C GLY A 51 -15.31 -5.86 -19.58
N TRP A 52 -14.69 -6.00 -18.41
CA TRP A 52 -13.73 -5.01 -17.90
C TRP A 52 -12.38 -5.10 -18.62
N ALA A 53 -12.02 -4.04 -19.35
CA ALA A 53 -10.69 -3.84 -19.89
C ALA A 53 -9.85 -2.98 -18.93
N ALA A 54 -8.62 -3.40 -18.65
CA ALA A 54 -7.69 -2.67 -17.77
C ALA A 54 -6.53 -2.07 -18.58
N ALA A 55 -6.30 -0.78 -18.44
CA ALA A 55 -5.18 -0.07 -19.06
C ALA A 55 -4.29 0.57 -17.99
N PRO A 56 -2.97 0.27 -17.96
CA PRO A 56 -2.06 0.92 -17.01
C PRO A 56 -1.93 2.41 -17.34
N ILE A 57 -1.82 3.24 -16.31
CA ILE A 57 -1.60 4.68 -16.48
C ILE A 57 -0.42 5.17 -15.64
N ALA A 58 0.18 6.28 -16.06
CA ALA A 58 1.25 6.92 -15.32
C ALA A 58 0.73 7.49 -14.00
N LYS A 59 1.63 7.61 -13.01
CA LYS A 59 1.27 8.13 -11.69
C LYS A 59 0.79 9.58 -11.78
N GLU A 60 1.41 10.38 -12.63
CA GLU A 60 1.11 11.79 -12.85
C GLU A 60 -0.32 11.96 -13.41
N GLN A 61 -0.72 11.08 -14.33
CA GLN A 61 -2.08 11.05 -14.88
C GLN A 61 -3.10 10.64 -13.81
N ALA A 62 -2.77 9.64 -12.98
CA ALA A 62 -3.61 9.22 -11.88
C ALA A 62 -3.82 10.36 -10.86
N GLU A 63 -2.76 11.12 -10.55
CA GLU A 63 -2.81 12.25 -9.63
C GLU A 63 -3.70 13.39 -10.16
N GLN A 64 -3.65 13.66 -11.47
CA GLN A 64 -4.56 14.61 -12.11
C GLN A 64 -6.03 14.19 -11.96
N ILE A 65 -6.34 12.90 -12.20
CA ILE A 65 -7.71 12.35 -12.05
C ILE A 65 -8.18 12.38 -10.59
N LEU A 66 -7.27 12.11 -9.66
CA LEU A 66 -7.60 12.06 -8.24
C LEU A 66 -7.92 13.44 -7.66
N ALA A 67 -7.36 14.52 -8.24
CA ALA A 67 -7.65 15.91 -7.86
C ALA A 67 -7.52 16.16 -6.35
N GLY A 68 -6.45 15.65 -5.73
CA GLY A 68 -6.18 15.77 -4.29
C GLY A 68 -6.73 14.63 -3.43
N ARG A 69 -7.53 13.71 -3.99
CA ARG A 69 -7.86 12.44 -3.34
C ARG A 69 -6.68 11.47 -3.41
N SER A 70 -6.71 10.40 -2.62
CA SER A 70 -5.67 9.38 -2.64
C SER A 70 -6.28 7.99 -2.62
N LEU A 71 -5.83 7.14 -3.55
CA LEU A 71 -6.08 5.70 -3.53
C LEU A 71 -4.93 4.93 -2.87
N GLN A 72 -3.88 5.60 -2.42
CA GLN A 72 -2.78 4.93 -1.73
C GLN A 72 -3.26 4.41 -0.37
N PRO A 73 -2.72 3.29 0.11
CA PRO A 73 -3.00 2.80 1.45
C PRO A 73 -2.70 3.87 2.50
N ASN A 74 -3.42 3.86 3.61
CA ASN A 74 -3.16 4.79 4.70
C ASN A 74 -1.71 4.63 5.24
N PRO A 75 -1.15 5.66 5.90
CA PRO A 75 0.25 5.64 6.35
C PRO A 75 0.59 4.44 7.26
N TRP A 76 -0.33 4.03 8.13
CA TRP A 76 -0.14 2.86 8.99
C TRP A 76 0.13 1.59 8.17
N ARG A 77 -0.71 1.29 7.17
CA ARG A 77 -0.51 0.12 6.31
C ARG A 77 0.78 0.16 5.50
N ARG A 78 1.25 1.36 5.17
CA ARG A 78 2.47 1.55 4.39
C ARG A 78 3.73 1.34 5.19
N PHE A 79 3.75 1.79 6.44
CA PHE A 79 4.99 1.99 7.18
C PHE A 79 5.03 1.40 8.59
N SER A 80 3.93 0.84 9.11
CA SER A 80 3.88 0.34 10.50
C SER A 80 4.94 -0.73 10.79
N LEU A 81 5.28 -1.57 9.81
CA LEU A 81 6.37 -2.54 10.01
C LEU A 81 7.74 -1.87 10.13
N TYR A 82 8.03 -0.83 9.35
CA TYR A 82 9.27 -0.07 9.50
C TYR A 82 9.33 0.64 10.86
N GLY A 83 8.21 1.23 11.29
CA GLY A 83 8.11 1.86 12.61
C GLY A 83 8.38 0.87 13.74
N PHE A 84 7.81 -0.33 13.65
CA PHE A 84 8.04 -1.41 14.61
C PHE A 84 9.51 -1.84 14.66
N LEU A 85 10.13 -2.08 13.51
CA LEU A 85 11.54 -2.46 13.43
C LEU A 85 12.46 -1.35 13.96
N GLY A 86 12.16 -0.09 13.66
CA GLY A 86 12.88 1.07 14.18
C GLY A 86 12.79 1.18 15.71
N ALA A 87 11.61 0.96 16.28
CA ALA A 87 11.41 0.95 17.73
C ALA A 87 12.22 -0.16 18.42
N ILE A 88 12.24 -1.38 17.85
CA ILE A 88 13.06 -2.48 18.36
C ILE A 88 14.55 -2.13 18.32
N ALA A 89 15.03 -1.61 17.20
CA ALA A 89 16.43 -1.23 17.05
C ALA A 89 16.85 -0.15 18.07
N LEU A 90 15.99 0.86 18.29
CA LEU A 90 16.22 1.90 19.29
C LEU A 90 16.29 1.33 20.71
N LEU A 91 15.37 0.43 21.07
CA LEU A 91 15.38 -0.22 22.39
C LEU A 91 16.66 -1.01 22.62
N ILE A 92 17.12 -1.77 21.61
CA ILE A 92 18.38 -2.51 21.68
C ILE A 92 19.57 -1.56 21.85
N ALA A 93 19.61 -0.47 21.08
CA ALA A 93 20.68 0.52 21.17
C ALA A 93 20.75 1.17 22.55
N VAL A 94 19.62 1.63 23.09
CA VAL A 94 19.54 2.21 24.45
C VAL A 94 19.97 1.21 25.52
N ASN A 95 19.50 -0.04 25.42
CA ASN A 95 19.89 -1.09 26.36
C ASN A 95 21.40 -1.39 26.30
N SER A 96 21.95 -1.44 25.09
CA SER A 96 23.38 -1.70 24.87
C SER A 96 24.24 -0.57 25.44
N LEU A 97 23.83 0.69 25.29
CA LEU A 97 24.50 1.85 25.89
C LEU A 97 24.43 1.85 27.42
N ARG A 98 23.33 1.37 28.00
CA ARG A 98 23.14 1.30 29.45
C ARG A 98 23.99 0.21 30.13
N HIS A 99 24.24 -0.90 29.43
CA HIS A 99 25.03 -2.03 29.96
C HIS A 99 26.51 -2.00 29.55
N GLY A 100 26.87 -1.15 28.59
CA GLY A 100 28.26 -0.92 28.17
C GLY A 100 28.98 0.22 28.91
N ALA A 101 28.31 0.88 29.86
CA ALA A 101 28.86 1.88 30.78
C ALA A 101 28.86 1.32 32.21
#